data_AF-A0A6I7NQH4-F1
#
_entry.id   AF-A0A6I7NQH4-F1
#
_cell.length_a   1.000
_cell.length_b   1.000
_cell.length_c   1.000
_cell.angle_alpha   90.00
_cell.angle_beta   90.00
_cell.angle_gamma   90.00
#
_symmetry.space_group_name_H-M   'P 1'
#
loop_
_entity.id
_entity.type
_entity.pdbx_description
1 polymer ?
#
loop_
_entity_poly.entity_id
_entity_poly.type
_entity_poly.pdbx_seq_one_letter_code
_entity_poly.pdbx_strand_id
1 'polypeptide(L)'
;MRLFHVSEDPNITLFHPRKPTRADRSDQPALVWALCERTLPNFLTPRDCPRVTYHVSPHTLTSDILKHCSHPDTEHVVVIEHDWVERMHNTTLYVYEFDPEPFILQDVQAGYYVSTKTIHPIARHVMHHP
;
A
#
# COMPACT_ATOMS: atom_id res chain seq x y z
N MET A 1 7.50 -14.15 -2.55
CA MET A 1 6.48 -13.12 -2.25
C MET A 1 7.12 -12.09 -1.35
N ARG A 2 6.83 -10.80 -1.56
CA ARG A 2 7.37 -9.70 -0.76
C ARG A 2 6.22 -8.94 -0.11
N LEU A 3 6.43 -8.47 1.12
CA LEU A 3 5.45 -7.76 1.92
C LEU A 3 6.01 -6.41 2.36
N PHE A 4 5.15 -5.39 2.36
CA PHE A 4 5.58 -4.01 2.54
C PHE A 4 4.68 -3.21 3.48
N HIS A 5 5.27 -2.18 4.06
CA HIS A 5 4.58 -1.06 4.68
C HIS A 5 5.10 0.26 4.09
N VAL A 6 4.18 1.15 3.71
CA VAL A 6 4.53 2.48 3.20
C VAL A 6 4.28 3.53 4.28
N SER A 7 5.25 4.40 4.51
CA SER A 7 5.16 5.47 5.52
C SER A 7 5.94 6.71 5.09
N GLU A 8 5.54 7.88 5.60
CA GLU A 8 6.32 9.12 5.52
C GLU A 8 7.35 9.23 6.66
N ASP A 9 7.29 8.32 7.65
CA ASP A 9 8.25 8.26 8.76
C ASP A 9 9.50 7.45 8.36
N PRO A 10 10.70 8.05 8.34
CA PRO A 10 11.97 7.38 8.03
C PRO A 10 12.49 6.44 9.12
N ASN A 11 11.99 6.57 10.35
CA ASN A 11 12.68 6.07 11.54
C ASN A 11 11.98 4.86 12.16
N ILE A 12 11.08 4.18 11.44
CA ILE A 12 10.40 3.01 11.97
C ILE A 12 11.36 1.82 11.95
N THR A 13 11.94 1.52 13.10
CA THR A 13 12.82 0.35 13.30
C THR A 13 12.05 -0.88 13.77
N LEU A 14 10.82 -0.69 14.25
CA LEU A 14 10.00 -1.74 14.86
C LEU A 14 8.50 -1.47 14.65
N PHE A 15 7.79 -2.48 14.18
CA PHE A 15 6.34 -2.43 13.99
C PHE A 15 5.65 -3.26 15.06
N HIS A 16 5.02 -2.59 16.01
CA HIS A 16 4.19 -3.24 17.01
C HIS A 16 2.77 -3.48 16.48
N PRO A 17 2.11 -4.59 16.84
CA PRO A 17 0.70 -4.80 16.55
C PRO A 17 -0.15 -3.64 17.11
N ARG A 18 -1.03 -3.06 16.29
CA ARG A 18 -1.90 -1.94 16.69
C ARG A 18 -3.37 -2.35 16.62
N LYS A 19 -4.15 -1.93 17.63
CA LYS A 19 -5.62 -2.07 17.57
C LYS A 19 -6.19 -1.12 16.50
N PRO A 20 -7.27 -1.50 15.82
CA PRO A 20 -8.01 -0.57 14.98
C PRO A 20 -8.48 0.64 15.79
N THR A 21 -8.41 1.84 15.19
CA THR A 21 -8.91 3.07 15.80
C THR A 21 -10.40 3.28 15.60
N ARG A 22 -11.01 2.57 14.64
CA ARG A 22 -12.45 2.66 14.40
C ARG A 22 -13.23 1.92 15.50
N ALA A 23 -14.23 2.60 16.05
CA ALA A 23 -15.04 2.08 17.15
C ALA A 23 -15.82 0.81 16.77
N ASP A 24 -16.24 0.67 15.52
CA ASP A 24 -16.93 -0.52 14.99
C ASP A 24 -16.04 -1.76 14.88
N ARG A 25 -14.74 -1.64 15.21
CA ARG A 25 -13.74 -2.72 15.12
C ARG A 25 -12.89 -2.83 16.39
N SER A 26 -13.37 -2.32 17.53
CA SER A 26 -12.60 -2.25 18.77
C SER A 26 -12.28 -3.62 19.40
N ASP A 27 -13.04 -4.64 19.04
CA ASP A 27 -12.91 -6.04 19.47
C ASP A 27 -11.83 -6.80 18.70
N GLN A 28 -11.38 -6.29 17.55
CA GLN A 28 -10.38 -6.94 16.74
C GLN A 28 -9.00 -6.95 17.43
N PRO A 29 -8.19 -8.01 17.20
CA PRO A 29 -6.87 -8.11 17.77
C PRO A 29 -5.96 -6.98 17.26
N ALA A 30 -4.92 -6.68 18.03
CA ALA A 30 -3.86 -5.81 17.58
C ALA A 30 -3.05 -6.53 16.49
N LEU A 31 -2.78 -5.85 15.37
CA LEU A 31 -2.12 -6.45 14.21
C LEU A 31 -1.08 -5.49 13.60
N VAL A 32 0.00 -6.06 13.05
CA VAL A 32 0.86 -5.41 12.06
C VAL A 32 0.30 -5.72 10.68
N TRP A 33 0.04 -4.69 9.89
CA TRP A 33 -0.50 -4.81 8.55
C TRP A 33 0.59 -4.65 7.50
N ALA A 34 0.51 -5.46 6.44
CA ALA A 34 1.40 -5.41 5.30
C ALA A 34 0.63 -5.58 3.98
N LEU A 35 1.25 -5.10 2.91
CA LEU A 35 0.76 -5.12 1.53
C LEU A 35 1.65 -6.05 0.71
N CYS A 36 1.08 -6.87 -0.17
CA CYS A 36 1.90 -7.60 -1.12
C CYS A 36 2.38 -6.71 -2.27
N GLU A 37 3.43 -7.16 -2.97
CA GLU A 37 4.02 -6.48 -4.13
C GLU A 37 2.98 -6.04 -5.17
N ARG A 38 1.98 -6.89 -5.44
CA ARG A 38 0.92 -6.58 -6.41
C ARG A 38 0.14 -5.32 -6.02
N THR A 39 -0.20 -5.13 -4.75
CA THR A 39 -1.03 -3.99 -4.32
C THR A 39 -0.23 -2.82 -3.74
N LEU A 40 1.11 -2.94 -3.68
CA LEU A 40 2.00 -1.86 -3.27
C LEU A 40 1.75 -0.54 -4.01
N PRO A 41 1.57 -0.52 -5.36
CA PRO A 41 1.31 0.73 -6.09
C PRO A 41 0.11 1.52 -5.57
N ASN A 42 -0.89 0.85 -4.99
CA ASN A 42 -2.09 1.50 -4.46
C ASN A 42 -1.80 2.40 -3.23
N PHE A 43 -0.60 2.30 -2.66
CA PHE A 43 -0.19 2.97 -1.43
C PHE A 43 1.05 3.85 -1.60
N LEU A 44 1.53 4.03 -2.84
CA LEU A 44 2.63 4.94 -3.16
C LEU A 44 2.14 6.39 -3.25
N THR A 45 1.46 6.86 -2.21
CA THR A 45 0.99 8.24 -2.05
C THR A 45 1.22 8.67 -0.60
N PRO A 46 1.26 9.97 -0.27
CA PRO A 46 1.11 10.43 1.11
C PRO A 46 -0.08 9.76 1.79
N ARG A 47 0.02 9.53 3.10
CA ARG A 47 -0.93 8.69 3.84
C ARG A 47 -2.38 9.15 3.64
N ASP A 48 -2.59 10.46 3.76
CA ASP A 48 -3.90 11.10 3.76
C ASP A 48 -4.36 11.51 2.36
N CYS A 49 -3.61 11.16 1.30
CA CYS A 49 -4.00 11.44 -0.08
C CYS A 49 -5.26 10.65 -0.46
N PRO A 50 -6.39 11.33 -0.78
CA PRO A 50 -7.59 10.69 -1.30
C PRO A 50 -7.26 10.05 -2.64
N ARG A 51 -7.54 8.76 -2.76
CA ARG A 51 -7.19 8.00 -3.96
C ARG A 51 -8.16 6.88 -4.27
N VAL A 52 -8.30 6.62 -5.56
CA VAL A 52 -8.96 5.43 -6.10
C VAL A 52 -7.95 4.68 -6.94
N THR A 53 -7.89 3.37 -6.76
CA THR A 53 -6.89 2.53 -7.42
C THR A 53 -7.56 1.36 -8.10
N TYR A 54 -7.11 1.01 -9.30
CA TYR A 54 -7.61 -0.15 -10.03
C TYR A 54 -6.52 -0.76 -10.91
N HIS A 55 -6.75 -2.02 -11.27
CA HIS A 55 -5.77 -2.87 -11.93
C HIS A 55 -6.39 -3.37 -13.23
N VAL A 56 -5.60 -3.37 -14.30
CA VAL A 56 -5.97 -4.04 -15.54
C VAL A 56 -5.82 -5.54 -15.33
N SER A 57 -6.86 -6.29 -15.70
CA SER A 57 -6.88 -7.74 -15.60
C SER A 57 -7.06 -8.36 -16.98
N PRO A 58 -6.84 -9.68 -17.14
CA PRO A 58 -7.14 -10.37 -18.40
C PRO A 58 -8.60 -10.26 -18.86
N HIS A 59 -9.52 -9.83 -17.99
CA HIS A 59 -10.93 -9.62 -18.30
C HIS A 59 -11.29 -8.16 -18.59
N THR A 60 -10.34 -7.23 -18.48
CA THR A 60 -10.56 -5.82 -18.80
C THR A 60 -10.64 -5.63 -20.32
N LEU A 61 -11.67 -4.95 -20.80
CA LEU A 61 -11.86 -4.74 -22.23
C LEU A 61 -10.83 -3.74 -22.76
N THR A 62 -10.33 -3.95 -23.98
CA THR A 62 -9.42 -3.00 -24.65
C THR A 62 -10.01 -1.60 -24.73
N SER A 63 -11.34 -1.48 -24.92
CA SER A 63 -12.04 -0.19 -24.91
C SER A 63 -11.95 0.53 -23.56
N ASP A 64 -11.97 -0.21 -22.45
CA ASP A 64 -11.87 0.37 -21.11
C ASP A 64 -10.44 0.84 -20.83
N ILE A 65 -9.43 0.07 -21.26
CA ILE A 65 -8.02 0.47 -21.16
C ILE A 65 -7.80 1.80 -21.90
N LEU A 66 -8.23 1.89 -23.16
CA LEU A 66 -8.07 3.11 -23.96
C LEU A 66 -8.79 4.33 -23.38
N LYS A 67 -9.90 4.12 -22.63
CA LYS A 67 -10.71 5.20 -22.07
C LYS A 67 -10.24 5.64 -20.68
N HIS A 68 -9.74 4.70 -19.87
CA HIS A 68 -9.50 4.93 -18.44
C HIS A 68 -8.02 4.90 -18.05
N CYS A 69 -7.14 4.31 -18.88
CA CYS A 69 -5.71 4.26 -18.61
C CYS A 69 -4.95 5.32 -19.43
N SER A 70 -3.85 5.82 -18.88
CA SER A 70 -3.00 6.80 -19.56
C SER A 70 -2.19 6.19 -20.72
N HIS A 71 -1.98 4.88 -20.71
CA HIS A 71 -1.25 4.14 -21.75
C HIS A 71 -1.83 2.73 -21.95
N PRO A 72 -1.79 2.14 -23.17
CA PRO A 72 -2.28 0.77 -23.42
C PRO A 72 -1.63 -0.32 -22.56
N ASP A 73 -0.35 -0.13 -22.21
CA ASP A 73 0.43 -1.08 -21.40
C ASP A 73 0.33 -0.79 -19.89
N THR A 74 -0.63 0.03 -19.47
CA THR A 74 -0.83 0.34 -18.04
C THR A 74 -1.42 -0.87 -17.33
N GLU A 75 -0.75 -1.35 -16.28
CA GLU A 75 -1.28 -2.44 -15.44
C GLU A 75 -1.97 -1.92 -14.17
N HIS A 76 -1.56 -0.74 -13.69
CA HIS A 76 -1.99 -0.17 -12.42
C HIS A 76 -2.34 1.31 -12.62
N VAL A 77 -3.49 1.72 -12.10
CA VAL A 77 -3.91 3.13 -12.10
C VAL A 77 -4.14 3.59 -10.67
N VAL A 78 -3.58 4.76 -10.36
CA VAL A 78 -3.84 5.52 -9.13
C VAL A 78 -4.41 6.86 -9.56
N VAL A 79 -5.65 7.14 -9.15
CA VAL A 79 -6.32 8.41 -9.37
C VAL A 79 -6.32 9.17 -8.05
N ILE A 80 -5.85 10.40 -8.09
CA ILE A 80 -5.80 11.32 -6.94
C ILE A 80 -6.51 12.63 -7.28
N GLU A 81 -6.85 13.40 -6.26
CA GLU A 81 -7.30 14.78 -6.46
C GLU A 81 -6.13 15.65 -6.96
N HIS A 82 -6.40 16.55 -7.91
CA HIS A 82 -5.39 17.39 -8.54
C HIS A 82 -4.55 18.19 -7.52
N ASP A 83 -5.18 18.69 -6.45
CA ASP A 83 -4.52 19.50 -5.42
C ASP A 83 -3.46 18.72 -4.62
N TRP A 84 -3.42 17.39 -4.74
CA TRP A 84 -2.40 16.55 -4.12
C TRP A 84 -1.15 16.36 -4.98
N VAL A 85 -1.16 16.75 -6.26
CA VAL A 85 -0.02 16.56 -7.17
C VAL A 85 1.25 17.24 -6.64
N GLU A 86 1.15 18.49 -6.16
CA GLU A 86 2.29 19.19 -5.58
C GLU A 86 2.80 18.49 -4.31
N ARG A 87 1.89 17.96 -3.48
CA ARG A 87 2.27 17.21 -2.26
C ARG A 87 2.98 15.91 -2.61
N MET A 88 2.48 15.15 -3.59
CA MET A 88 3.16 13.95 -4.10
C MET A 88 4.60 14.28 -4.48
N HIS A 89 4.81 15.34 -5.27
CA HIS A 89 6.14 15.78 -5.67
C HIS A 89 7.04 16.24 -4.52
N ASN A 90 6.51 16.63 -3.36
CA ASN A 90 7.31 17.11 -2.25
C ASN A 90 7.41 16.12 -1.08
N THR A 91 6.71 14.99 -1.15
CA THR A 91 6.76 13.95 -0.13
C THR A 91 7.83 12.92 -0.46
N THR A 92 8.54 12.46 0.56
CA THR A 92 9.37 11.25 0.48
C THR A 92 8.65 10.12 1.20
N LEU A 93 8.50 8.98 0.51
CA LEU A 93 7.96 7.76 1.10
C LEU A 93 9.09 6.80 1.43
N TYR A 94 8.91 6.08 2.52
CA TYR A 94 9.75 4.99 2.98
C TYR A 94 8.96 3.70 2.86
N VAL A 95 9.45 2.79 2.03
CA VAL A 95 8.86 1.47 1.83
C VAL A 95 9.67 0.46 2.63
N TYR A 96 9.08 0.00 3.73
CA TYR A 96 9.65 -1.00 4.62
C TYR A 96 9.27 -2.38 4.12
N GLU A 97 10.25 -3.23 3.87
CA GLU A 97 10.05 -4.62 3.46
C GLU A 97 10.11 -5.53 4.69
N PHE A 98 9.21 -6.51 4.74
CA PHE A 98 9.10 -7.45 5.84
C PHE A 98 9.47 -8.87 5.39
N ASP A 99 9.99 -9.65 6.35
CA ASP A 99 9.97 -11.11 6.23
C ASP A 99 8.51 -11.58 6.17
N PRO A 100 8.11 -12.35 5.14
CA PRO A 100 6.75 -12.87 5.03
C PRO A 100 6.41 -14.00 6.00
N GLU A 101 7.39 -14.69 6.60
CA GLU A 101 7.16 -15.85 7.50
C GLU A 101 6.14 -15.59 8.63
N PRO A 102 6.21 -14.47 9.38
CA PRO A 102 5.29 -14.23 10.49
C PRO A 102 3.91 -13.71 10.06
N PHE A 103 3.63 -13.58 8.77
CA PHE A 103 2.40 -13.00 8.24
C PHE A 103 1.44 -14.05 7.70
N ILE A 104 0.14 -13.81 7.92
CA ILE A 104 -0.96 -14.58 7.34
C ILE A 104 -1.76 -13.73 6.38
N LEU A 105 -2.31 -14.35 5.33
CA LEU A 105 -3.17 -13.68 4.37
C LEU A 105 -4.50 -13.30 5.04
N GLN A 106 -4.88 -12.02 4.94
CA GLN A 106 -6.14 -11.48 5.46
C GLN A 106 -7.14 -11.24 4.33
N ASP A 107 -6.69 -10.69 3.20
CA ASP A 107 -7.54 -10.41 2.04
C ASP A 107 -6.72 -10.52 0.76
N VAL A 108 -7.07 -11.51 -0.08
CA VAL A 108 -6.37 -11.78 -1.33
C VAL A 108 -6.58 -10.71 -2.39
N GLN A 109 -7.71 -10.00 -2.38
CA GLN A 109 -8.02 -8.97 -3.37
C GLN A 109 -7.33 -7.65 -3.02
N ALA A 110 -7.41 -7.26 -1.75
CA ALA A 110 -6.68 -6.09 -1.25
C ALA A 110 -5.16 -6.34 -1.13
N GLY A 111 -4.73 -7.61 -1.18
CA GLY A 111 -3.33 -7.99 -0.98
C GLY A 111 -2.87 -7.74 0.45
N TYR A 112 -3.79 -7.85 1.42
CA TYR A 112 -3.52 -7.58 2.82
C TYR A 112 -3.05 -8.81 3.56
N TYR A 113 -1.97 -8.62 4.31
CA TYR A 113 -1.37 -9.60 5.18
C TYR A 113 -1.27 -9.01 6.59
N VAL A 114 -1.41 -9.87 7.60
CA VAL A 114 -1.39 -9.44 9.00
C VAL A 114 -0.49 -10.32 9.84
N SER A 115 0.09 -9.75 10.88
CA SER A 115 0.82 -10.49 11.93
C SER A 115 0.39 -10.02 13.31
N THR A 116 0.33 -10.94 14.26
CA THR A 116 0.15 -10.63 15.69
C THR A 116 1.49 -10.40 16.41
N LYS A 117 2.61 -10.65 15.73
CA LYS A 117 3.95 -10.47 16.26
C LYS A 117 4.45 -9.05 16.02
N THR A 118 5.43 -8.62 16.83
CA THR A 118 6.21 -7.42 16.55
C THR A 118 7.20 -7.73 15.43
N ILE A 119 7.33 -6.84 14.44
CA ILE A 119 8.07 -7.08 13.20
C ILE A 119 9.22 -6.07 13.06
N HIS A 120 10.41 -6.59 12.76
CA HIS A 120 11.54 -5.79 12.27
C HIS A 120 11.52 -5.78 10.74
N PRO A 121 11.63 -4.61 10.09
CA PRO A 121 11.82 -4.57 8.65
C PRO A 121 13.17 -5.17 8.25
N ILE A 122 13.19 -5.93 7.16
CA ILE A 122 14.41 -6.53 6.60
C ILE A 122 15.10 -5.58 5.61
N ALA A 123 14.37 -4.62 5.07
CA ALA A 123 14.91 -3.54 4.25
C ALA A 123 14.04 -2.28 4.34
N ARG A 124 14.63 -1.13 3.98
CA ARG A 124 13.93 0.15 3.83
C ARG A 124 14.38 0.77 2.51
N HIS A 125 13.41 1.03 1.63
CA HIS A 125 13.61 1.70 0.35
C HIS A 125 13.11 3.14 0.45
N VAL A 126 13.82 4.07 -0.17
CA VAL A 126 13.45 5.49 -0.18
C VAL A 126 12.89 5.82 -1.56
N MET A 127 11.72 6.45 -1.59
CA MET A 127 11.06 6.89 -2.80
C MET A 127 10.84 8.40 -2.72
N HIS A 128 11.53 9.13 -3.60
CA HIS A 128 11.34 10.55 -3.79
C HIS A 128 10.34 10.78 -4.92
N HIS A 129 9.51 11.80 -4.78
CA HIS A 129 8.53 12.18 -5.81
C HIS A 129 7.65 10.98 -6.24
N PRO A 130 6.99 10.29 -5.29
CA PRO A 130 6.10 9.16 -5.58
C PRO A 130 4.97 9.53 -6.54
#